data_AF-A0A496T423-F1
#
_entry.id   AF-A0A496T423-F1
#
_cell.length_a   1.000
_cell.length_b   1.000
_cell.length_c   1.000
_cell.angle_alpha   90.00
_cell.angle_beta   90.00
_cell.angle_gamma   90.00
#
_symmetry.space_group_name_H-M   'P 1'
#
loop_
_entity.id
_entity.type
_entity.pdbx_description
1 polymer ?
#
loop_
_entity_poly.entity_id
_entity_poly.type
_entity_poly.pdbx_seq_one_letter_code
_entity_poly.pdbx_strand_id
1 'polypeptide(L)' 'NLKIQYFEHNYEQQAEGGKVIYFTLQVQGYFEDIRNYLEQLENTFPVITVTQLTMKPDERFSGSKRMLTATIQGNMLVVL' A
#
# COMPACT_ATOMS: atom_id res chain seq x y z
N ASN A 1 -12.45 -8.50 2.92
CA ASN A 1 -11.58 -9.68 2.67
C ASN A 1 -10.22 -9.24 2.15
N LEU A 2 -9.50 -8.45 2.96
CA LEU A 2 -8.17 -7.98 2.61
C LEU A 2 -7.12 -8.80 3.36
N LYS A 3 -6.06 -9.20 2.66
CA LYS A 3 -4.89 -9.86 3.23
C LYS A 3 -3.64 -9.09 2.83
N ILE A 4 -2.85 -8.66 3.81
CA ILE A 4 -1.49 -8.18 3.55
C ILE A 4 -0.65 -9.41 3.20
N GLN A 5 -0.06 -9.40 2.01
CA GLN A 5 0.83 -10.47 1.55
C GLN A 5 2.28 -10.17 1.91
N TYR A 6 2.67 -8.90 1.83
CA TYR A 6 4.05 -8.48 1.97
C TYR A 6 4.14 -7.02 2.38
N PHE A 7 5.07 -6.68 3.25
CA PHE A 7 5.46 -5.31 3.53
C PHE A 7 6.99 -5.26 3.60
N GLU A 8 7.58 -4.34 2.85
CA GLU A 8 9.00 -4.06 2.85
C GLU A 8 9.25 -2.60 3.10
N HIS A 9 10.12 -2.37 4.05
CA HIS A 9 10.80 -1.12 4.22
C HIS A 9 12.05 -1.14 3.33
N ASN A 10 12.03 -0.35 2.25
CA ASN A 10 13.06 -0.41 1.21
C ASN A 10 14.31 0.38 1.61
N TYR A 11 14.13 1.62 2.07
CA TYR A 11 15.21 2.58 2.31
C TYR A 11 14.70 3.82 3.07
N GLU A 12 15.60 4.55 3.72
CA GLU A 12 15.31 5.76 4.50
C GLU A 12 16.21 6.93 4.11
N GLN A 13 15.62 8.11 3.99
CA GLN A 13 16.34 9.35 3.71
C GLN A 13 16.12 10.36 4.83
N GLN A 14 17.20 11.02 5.28
CA GLN A 14 17.06 12.18 6.16
C GLN A 14 16.48 13.37 5.38
N ALA A 15 15.49 14.04 5.96
CA ALA A 15 14.86 15.22 5.39
C ALA A 15 14.75 16.34 6.43
N GLU A 16 14.53 17.56 5.96
CA GLU A 16 14.24 18.67 6.88
C GLU A 16 12.93 18.36 7.64
N GLY A 17 13.00 18.35 8.99
CA GLY A 17 11.87 18.03 9.84
C GLY A 17 11.66 16.53 10.13
N GLY A 18 12.56 15.63 9.70
CA GLY A 18 12.50 14.24 10.12
C GLY A 18 13.13 13.26 9.14
N LYS A 19 12.48 12.11 8.97
CA LYS A 19 12.98 10.99 8.18
C LYS A 19 11.92 10.50 7.20
N VAL A 20 12.28 10.40 5.93
CA VAL A 20 11.41 9.83 4.89
C VAL A 20 11.67 8.34 4.78
N ILE A 21 10.62 7.54 4.95
CA ILE A 21 10.66 6.08 4.84
C ILE A 21 9.99 5.67 3.53
N TYR A 22 10.70 4.96 2.66
CA TYR A 22 10.16 4.41 1.43
C TYR A 22 9.74 2.96 1.63
N PHE A 23 8.55 2.60 1.17
CA PHE A 23 7.97 1.27 1.39
C PHE A 23 7.38 0.67 0.12
N THR A 24 7.33 -0.67 0.13
CA THR A 24 6.55 -1.49 -0.81
C THR A 24 5.58 -2.35 0.00
N LEU A 25 4.30 -2.29 -0.32
CA LEU A 25 3.23 -3.06 0.32
C LEU A 25 2.50 -3.87 -0.75
N GLN A 26 2.33 -5.17 -0.54
CA GLN A 26 1.47 -6.00 -1.37
C GLN A 26 0.27 -6.45 -0.56
N VAL A 27 -0.92 -6.15 -1.06
CA VAL A 27 -2.18 -6.61 -0.49
C VAL A 27 -2.95 -7.43 -1.52
N GLN A 28 -3.81 -8.30 -1.03
CA GLN A 28 -4.71 -9.09 -1.85
C GLN A 28 -6.13 -8.96 -1.31
N GLY A 29 -7.09 -8.74 -2.19
CA GLY A 29 -8.49 -8.61 -1.81
C GLY A 29 -9.37 -8.23 -2.98
N TYR A 30 -10.62 -7.88 -2.70
CA TYR A 30 -11.50 -7.27 -3.70
C TYR A 30 -11.17 -5.80 -3.89
N PHE A 31 -11.53 -5.24 -5.05
CA PHE A 31 -11.27 -3.83 -5.37
C PHE A 31 -11.74 -2.87 -4.27
N GLU A 32 -12.99 -3.01 -3.81
CA GLU A 32 -13.54 -2.15 -2.74
C GLU A 32 -12.77 -2.29 -1.41
N ASP A 33 -12.33 -3.50 -1.05
CA ASP A 33 -11.53 -3.71 0.15
C ASP A 33 -10.16 -3.00 0.05
N ILE A 34 -9.53 -3.04 -1.13
CA ILE A 34 -8.24 -2.38 -1.41
C ILE A 34 -8.42 -0.86 -1.41
N ARG A 35 -9.49 -0.33 -2.02
CA ARG A 35 -9.79 1.10 -2.03
C ARG A 35 -9.98 1.64 -0.61
N ASN A 36 -10.82 0.96 0.18
CA ASN A 36 -11.06 1.34 1.57
C ASN A 36 -9.77 1.33 2.40
N TYR A 37 -8.87 0.38 2.16
CA TYR A 37 -7.58 0.31 2.84
C TYR A 37 -6.66 1.49 2.47
N LEU A 38 -6.60 1.87 1.19
CA LEU A 38 -5.82 3.04 0.76
C LEU A 38 -6.36 4.34 1.37
N GLU A 39 -7.68 4.52 1.38
CA GLU A 39 -8.33 5.66 2.05
C GLU A 39 -7.99 5.69 3.56
N GLN A 40 -8.01 4.54 4.24
CA GLN A 40 -7.62 4.45 5.65
C GLN A 40 -6.13 4.75 5.87
N LEU A 41 -5.26 4.29 4.97
CA LEU A 41 -3.82 4.51 5.02
C LEU A 41 -3.50 6.01 4.96
N GLU A 42 -4.10 6.73 4.01
CA GLU A 42 -3.93 8.18 3.85
C GLU A 42 -4.50 8.96 5.04
N ASN A 43 -5.64 8.55 5.59
CA ASN A 43 -6.22 9.17 6.78
C ASN A 43 -5.42 8.91 8.07
N THR A 44 -4.76 7.75 8.18
CA THR A 44 -4.00 7.37 9.38
C THR A 44 -2.65 8.07 9.41
N PHE A 45 -2.01 8.21 8.25
CA PHE A 45 -0.68 8.80 8.11
C PHE A 45 -0.77 10.05 7.22
N PRO A 46 -1.01 11.24 7.80
CA PRO A 46 -1.28 12.45 7.01
C PRO A 46 -0.10 12.90 6.12
N VAL A 47 1.08 12.31 6.31
CA VAL A 47 2.29 12.58 5.51
C VAL A 47 2.74 11.37 4.69
N ILE A 48 1.82 10.44 4.42
CA ILE A 48 2.04 9.34 3.49
C ILE A 48 1.74 9.79 2.06
N THR A 49 2.58 9.37 1.12
CA THR A 49 2.38 9.59 -0.31
C THR A 49 2.50 8.27 -1.03
N VAL A 50 1.41 7.81 -1.67
CA VAL A 50 1.45 6.68 -2.59
C VAL A 50 2.03 7.17 -3.92
N THR A 51 3.21 6.66 -4.30
CA THR A 51 3.90 7.06 -5.53
C THR A 51 3.55 6.16 -6.71
N GLN A 52 3.25 4.90 -6.45
CA GLN A 52 2.88 3.95 -7.49
C GLN A 52 1.89 2.90 -6.97
N LEU A 53 0.84 2.62 -7.74
CA LEU A 53 -0.11 1.56 -7.50
C LEU A 53 -0.22 0.68 -8.75
N THR A 54 0.06 -0.62 -8.60
CA THR A 54 -0.14 -1.61 -9.66
C THR A 54 -1.11 -2.68 -9.18
N MET A 55 -2.13 -2.98 -9.97
CA MET A 55 -3.11 -4.03 -9.65
C MET A 55 -3.13 -5.10 -10.73
N LYS A 56 -3.12 -6.37 -10.31
CA LYS A 56 -3.22 -7.52 -11.22
C LYS A 56 -4.31 -8.47 -10.71
N PRO A 57 -5.10 -9.09 -11.61
CA PRO A 57 -5.98 -10.18 -11.22
C PRO A 57 -5.19 -11.31 -10.58
N ASP A 58 -5.72 -11.91 -9.52
CA ASP A 58 -5.21 -13.20 -9.06
C ASP A 58 -5.75 -14.29 -9.97
N GLU A 59 -4.87 -14.86 -10.80
CA GLU A 59 -5.19 -15.92 -11.78
C GLU A 59 -5.70 -17.21 -11.12
N ARG A 60 -5.55 -17.36 -9.79
CA ARG A 60 -5.94 -18.57 -9.06
C ARG A 60 -7.43 -18.60 -8.68
N PHE A 61 -8.18 -17.53 -8.90
CA PHE A 61 -9.59 -17.43 -8.50
C PHE A 61 -10.54 -17.43 -9.71
N SER A 62 -11.35 -18.50 -9.86
CA SER A 62 -12.37 -18.64 -10.91
C SER A 62 -13.78 -18.16 -10.49
N GLY A 63 -13.88 -17.36 -9.42
CA GLY A 63 -15.17 -16.89 -8.85
C GLY A 63 -15.70 -15.60 -9.47
N SER A 64 -16.98 -15.28 -9.20
CA SER A 64 -17.69 -14.10 -9.74
C SER A 64 -17.18 -12.75 -9.23
N LYS A 65 -16.45 -12.73 -8.11
CA LYS A 65 -15.68 -11.56 -7.66
C LYS A 65 -14.20 -11.87 -7.86
N ARG A 66 -13.58 -11.17 -8.81
CA ARG A 66 -12.16 -11.33 -9.11
C ARG A 66 -11.34 -10.71 -7.99
N MET A 67 -10.54 -11.54 -7.33
CA MET A 67 -9.54 -11.05 -6.38
C MET A 67 -8.41 -10.35 -7.15
N LEU A 68 -7.87 -9.31 -6.55
CA LEU A 68 -6.76 -8.54 -7.06
C LEU A 68 -5.59 -8.66 -6.10
N THR A 69 -4.40 -8.69 -6.65
CA THR A 69 -3.17 -8.38 -5.92
C THR A 69 -2.77 -6.96 -6.28
N ALA A 70 -2.69 -6.09 -5.29
CA ALA A 70 -2.24 -4.71 -5.42
C ALA A 70 -0.86 -4.56 -4.81
N THR A 71 0.08 -4.03 -5.60
CA THR A 71 1.39 -3.57 -5.14
C THR A 71 1.35 -2.06 -5.04
N ILE A 72 1.60 -1.55 -3.83
CA ILE A 72 1.56 -0.15 -3.44
C ILE A 72 2.98 0.24 -3.07
N GLN A 73 3.52 1.25 -3.73
CA GLN A 73 4.79 1.86 -3.37
C GLN A 73 4.52 3.29 -2.93
N GLY A 74 5.23 3.71 -1.90
CA GLY A 74 5.04 5.03 -1.35
C GLY A 74 6.17 5.45 -0.42
N ASN A 75 6.01 6.63 0.14
CA ASN A 75 6.87 7.16 1.17
C ASN A 75 6.05 7.78 2.30
N MET A 76 6.67 7.90 3.48
CA MET A 76 6.09 8.52 4.66
C MET A 76 7.14 9.41 5.32
N LEU A 77 6.80 10.66 5.60
CA LEU A 77 7.61 11.49 6.49
C LEU A 77 7.29 11.17 7.95
N VAL A 78 8.29 10.72 8.68
CA VAL A 78 8.25 10.52 10.13
C VAL A 78 8.93 11.73 10.77
N VAL A 79 8.12 12.57 11.44
CA VAL A 79 8.59 13.70 12.24
C VAL A 79 9.04 13.17 13.60
N LEU A 80 10.26 13.52 14.03
CA LEU A 80 10.85 13.11 15.31
C LEU A 80 10.86 14.28 16.31
#